data_AF-A0A662ZC07-F1
#
_entry.id   AF-A0A662ZC07-F1
#
_cell.length_a   1.000
_cell.length_b   1.000
_cell.length_c   1.000
_cell.angle_alpha   90.00
_cell.angle_beta   90.00
_cell.angle_gamma   90.00
#
_symmetry.space_group_name_H-M   'P 1'
#
loop_
_entity.id
_entity.type
_entity.pdbx_description
1 polymer ?
#
loop_
_entity_poly.entity_id
_entity_poly.type
_entity_poly.pdbx_seq_one_letter_code
_entity_poly.pdbx_strand_id
1 'polypeptide(L)' 'MFLFYLKPIINGTVNYYIEAQTRDQIRTDVIIDYFGWQYIIELKIWRGDRYNQEGEKQICEYLDY' A
#
# COMPACT_ATOMS: atom_id res chain seq x y z
N MET A 1 3.28 9.58 -9.88
CA MET A 1 4.67 9.36 -10.35
C MET A 1 5.28 8.07 -9.80
N PHE A 2 5.09 7.73 -8.51
CA PHE A 2 5.62 6.53 -7.87
C PHE A 2 5.30 5.19 -8.58
N LEU A 3 4.05 5.01 -9.02
CA LEU A 3 3.59 3.78 -9.68
C LEU A 3 4.37 3.40 -10.96
N PHE A 4 4.99 4.37 -11.63
CA PHE A 4 5.83 4.09 -12.80
C PHE A 4 7.09 3.30 -12.46
N TYR A 5 7.58 3.38 -11.22
CA TYR A 5 8.70 2.57 -10.75
C TYR A 5 8.29 1.13 -10.41
N LEU A 6 7.03 0.92 -10.05
CA LEU A 6 6.48 -0.42 -9.78
C LEU A 6 6.10 -1.17 -11.05
N LYS A 7 5.64 -0.45 -12.09
CA LYS A 7 5.21 -1.05 -13.38
C LYS A 7 6.20 -2.06 -13.99
N PRO A 8 7.52 -1.79 -14.05
CA PRO A 8 8.49 -2.74 -14.59
C PRO A 8 8.64 -4.02 -13.75
N ILE A 9 8.45 -3.93 -12.42
CA ILE A 9 8.59 -5.05 -11.48
C ILE A 9 7.33 -5.94 -11.51
N ILE A 10 6.17 -5.31 -11.67
CA ILE A 10 4.85 -5.95 -11.69
C ILE A 10 4.57 -6.66 -13.03
N ASN A 11 5.26 -6.28 -14.11
CA ASN A 11 4.94 -6.68 -15.47
C ASN A 11 4.88 -8.21 -15.68
N GLY A 12 3.65 -8.75 -15.76
CA GLY A 12 3.32 -10.05 -16.34
C GLY A 12 2.90 -11.15 -15.35
N THR A 13 3.18 -11.01 -14.06
CA THR A 13 2.86 -12.06 -13.05
C THR A 13 1.99 -11.54 -11.91
N VAL A 14 1.86 -10.22 -11.77
CA VAL A 14 1.39 -9.57 -10.54
C VAL A 14 0.16 -8.72 -10.85
N ASN A 15 -0.89 -8.85 -10.05
CA ASN A 15 -2.06 -7.97 -10.14
C ASN A 15 -1.90 -6.81 -9.15
N TYR A 16 -2.32 -5.60 -9.54
CA TYR A 16 -2.32 -4.46 -8.63
C TYR A 16 -3.55 -3.57 -8.81
N TYR A 17 -3.95 -2.92 -7.73
CA TYR A 17 -5.13 -2.06 -7.64
C TYR A 17 -4.68 -0.70 -7.10
N ILE A 18 -5.14 0.39 -7.71
CA ILE A 18 -4.86 1.76 -7.26
C ILE A 18 -6.14 2.29 -6.60
N GLU A 19 -6.00 3.03 -5.50
CA GLU A 19 -7.11 3.53 -4.67
C GLU A 19 -8.08 2.41 -4.28
N ALA A 20 -7.52 1.25 -3.91
CA ALA A 20 -8.30 0.07 -3.63
C ALA A 20 -9.14 0.28 -2.37
N GLN A 21 -10.44 -0.01 -2.48
CA GLN A 21 -11.34 -0.10 -1.34
C GLN A 21 -11.42 -1.56 -0.91
N THR A 22 -10.99 -1.86 0.31
CA THR A 22 -11.08 -3.22 0.86
C THR A 22 -12.53 -3.58 1.17
N ARG A 23 -12.79 -4.87 1.46
CA ARG A 23 -14.13 -5.35 1.85
C ARG A 23 -14.69 -4.59 3.07
N ASP A 24 -13.80 -4.08 3.92
CA ASP A 24 -14.14 -3.32 5.12
C ASP A 24 -14.30 -1.82 4.86
N GLN A 25 -14.46 -1.42 3.60
CA GLN A 25 -14.62 -0.03 3.13
C GLN A 25 -13.42 0.88 3.39
N ILE A 26 -12.27 0.33 3.77
CA ILE A 26 -11.04 1.07 4.01
C ILE A 26 -10.37 1.32 2.67
N ARG A 27 -9.99 2.59 2.41
CA ARG A 27 -9.32 3.01 1.18
C ARG A 27 -7.81 3.01 1.41
N THR A 28 -7.07 2.31 0.56
CA THR A 28 -5.59 2.37 0.53
C THR A 28 -5.10 2.79 -0.85
N ASP A 29 -3.89 3.32 -0.91
CA ASP A 29 -3.36 3.86 -2.16
C ASP A 29 -3.07 2.77 -3.20
N VAL A 30 -2.44 1.65 -2.80
CA VAL A 30 -2.10 0.56 -3.72
C VAL A 30 -2.16 -0.80 -3.02
N ILE A 31 -2.74 -1.79 -3.70
CA ILE A 31 -2.64 -3.21 -3.32
C ILE A 31 -1.90 -3.96 -4.42
N ILE A 32 -1.00 -4.86 -4.04
CA ILE A 32 -0.28 -5.76 -4.96
C ILE A 32 -0.51 -7.21 -4.52
N ASP A 33 -1.07 -8.03 -5.40
CA ASP A 33 -1.20 -9.48 -5.20
C ASP A 33 -0.11 -10.23 -5.96
N TYR A 34 0.76 -10.92 -5.24
CA TYR A 34 1.91 -11.64 -5.79
C TYR A 34 2.09 -13.01 -5.13
N PHE A 35 1.99 -14.09 -5.90
CA PHE A 35 2.16 -15.48 -5.41
C PHE A 35 1.38 -15.82 -4.13
N GLY A 36 0.13 -15.34 -4.03
CA GLY A 36 -0.73 -15.58 -2.85
C GLY A 36 -0.45 -14.66 -1.66
N TRP A 37 0.51 -13.75 -1.76
CA TRP A 37 0.77 -12.70 -0.79
C TRP A 37 0.16 -11.38 -1.26
N GLN A 38 -0.50 -10.69 -0.34
CA GLN A 38 -1.01 -9.35 -0.56
C GLN A 38 -0.10 -8.33 0.12
N TYR A 39 0.32 -7.33 -0.63
CA TYR A 39 1.10 -6.20 -0.13
C TYR A 39 0.22 -4.95 -0.20
N ILE A 40 0.02 -4.31 0.96
CA ILE A 40 -0.70 -3.05 1.08
C ILE A 40 0.33 -1.93 1.15
N ILE A 41 0.21 -0.95 0.26
CA ILE A 41 1.14 0.18 0.16
C ILE A 41 0.37 1.48 0.32
N GLU A 42 0.80 2.26 1.30
CA GLU A 42 0.27 3.59 1.60
C GLU A 42 1.36 4.64 1.33
N LEU A 43 1.03 5.70 0.61
CA LEU A 43 1.96 6.77 0.22
C LEU A 43 1.74 8.00 1.10
N LYS A 44 2.79 8.41 1.83
CA LYS A 44 2.78 9.63 2.64
C LYS A 44 3.84 10.61 2.14
N ILE A 45 3.51 11.90 2.23
CA ILE A 45 4.51 12.97 2.08
C ILE A 45 5.34 13.00 3.36
N TRP A 46 6.67 12.93 3.22
CA TRP A 46 7.58 13.02 4.35
C TRP A 46 7.47 14.39 5.05
N ARG A 47 7.28 14.38 6.38
CA ARG A 47 7.18 15.58 7.23
C ARG A 47 8.04 15.51 8.50
N GLY A 48 8.98 14.57 8.55
CA GLY A 48 9.84 14.32 9.71
C GLY A 48 9.42 13.11 10.54
N ASP A 49 10.30 12.69 11.44
CA ASP A 49 10.24 11.37 12.09
C ASP A 49 8.98 11.16 12.93
N ARG A 50 8.46 12.22 13.56
CA ARG A 50 7.22 12.15 14.34
C ARG A 50 6.04 11.72 13.47
N TYR A 51 5.90 12.33 12.29
CA TYR A 51 4.82 11.99 11.36
C TYR A 51 5.01 10.60 10.76
N ASN A 52 6.26 10.14 10.61
CA ASN A 52 6.53 8.77 10.18
C ASN A 52 6.08 7.74 11.21
N GLN A 53 6.44 7.93 12.49
CA GLN A 53 6.04 7.03 13.58
C GLN A 53 4.52 6.99 13.78
N GLU A 54 3.85 8.15 13.65
CA GLU A 54 2.38 8.21 13.69
C GLU A 54 1.75 7.46 12.49
N GLY A 55 2.35 7.57 11.30
CA GLY A 55 1.93 6.83 10.11
C GLY A 55 2.13 5.31 10.22
N GLU A 56 3.25 4.87 10.75
CA GLU A 56 3.54 3.44 11.00
C GLU A 56 2.51 2.82 11.93
N LYS A 57 2.15 3.51 13.02
CA LYS A 57 1.11 3.05 13.95
C LYS A 57 -0.24 2.88 13.26
N GLN A 58 -0.64 3.86 12.46
CA GLN A 58 -1.88 3.80 11.70
C GLN A 58 -1.91 2.58 10.76
N ILE A 59 -0.76 2.24 10.14
CA ILE A 59 -0.66 1.09 9.23
C ILE A 59 -0.71 -0.24 9.99
N CYS A 60 -0.06 -0.34 11.15
CA CYS A 60 -0.11 -1.55 11.97
C CYS A 60 -1.55 -1.89 12.41
N GLU A 61 -2.34 -0.88 12.78
CA GLU A 61 -3.75 -1.06 13.13
C GLU A 61 -4.59 -1.67 11.98
N TYR A 62 -4.19 -1.48 10.72
CA TYR A 62 -4.87 -2.10 9.56
C TYR A 62 -4.52 -3.57 9.35
N LEU A 63 -3.38 -4.05 9.85
CA LEU A 63 -2.92 -5.43 9.66
C LEU A 63 -3.38 -6.38 10.78
N ASP A 64 -3.89 -5.83 11.89
CA ASP A 64 -4.35 -6.59 13.04
C ASP A 64 -5.82 -7.06 12.94
N TYR A 65 -6.54 -6.67 11.88
CA TYR A 65 -7.94 -7.05 11.58
C TYR A 65 -8.05 -8.00 10.38
#